data_AF-A0A975C2Y1-F1
#
_entry.id   AF-A0A975C2Y1-F1
#
_cell.length_a   1.000
_cell.length_b   1.000
_cell.length_c   1.000
_cell.angle_alpha   90.00
_cell.angle_beta   90.00
_cell.angle_gamma   90.00
#
_symmetry.space_group_name_H-M   'P 1'
#
loop_
_entity.id
_entity.type
_entity.pdbx_description
1 polymer ?
#
loop_
_entity_poly.entity_id
_entity_poly.type
_entity_poly.pdbx_seq_one_letter_code
_entity_poly.pdbx_strand_id
1 'polypeptide(L)'
;MSVTVEANTIVVDGVARVEDAEPLANALIASPERTVDLSACTDLNGAVLQVLLVFAPKLVGCVGNPSLDAWLTPLLSPKYQGEAET
;
A
#
# COMPACT_ATOMS: atom_id res chain seq x y z
N MET A 1 10.63 7.99 9.36
CA MET A 1 10.49 7.28 8.08
C MET A 1 9.85 5.96 8.42
N SER A 2 8.68 5.71 7.86
CA SER A 2 7.79 4.63 8.27
C SER A 2 7.84 3.44 7.31
N VAL A 3 8.47 3.63 6.15
CA VAL A 3 8.64 2.61 5.09
C VAL A 3 10.04 2.00 5.16
N THR A 4 10.10 0.68 5.30
CA THR A 4 11.34 -0.11 5.27
C THR A 4 11.22 -1.25 4.26
N VAL A 5 12.31 -1.57 3.54
CA VAL A 5 12.34 -2.71 2.62
C VAL A 5 13.07 -3.88 3.27
N GLU A 6 12.34 -4.97 3.51
CA GLU A 6 12.83 -6.22 4.06
C GLU A 6 12.77 -7.32 3.00
N ALA A 7 13.88 -7.54 2.30
CA ALA A 7 13.98 -8.48 1.18
C ALA A 7 12.91 -8.25 0.09
N ASN A 8 11.81 -9.01 0.12
CA ASN A 8 10.70 -8.90 -0.84
C ASN A 8 9.43 -8.24 -0.26
N THR A 9 9.51 -7.77 0.98
CA THR A 9 8.38 -7.13 1.69
C THR A 9 8.73 -5.69 2.01
N ILE A 10 7.81 -4.78 1.74
CA ILE A 10 7.90 -3.38 2.13
C ILE A 10 7.03 -3.23 3.38
N VAL A 11 7.64 -2.97 4.53
CA VAL A 11 6.93 -2.81 5.81
C VAL A 11 6.60 -1.34 6.02
N VAL A 12 5.34 -1.06 6.34
CA VAL A 12 4.85 0.26 6.73
C VAL A 12 4.46 0.24 8.21
N ASP A 13 5.25 0.90 9.04
CA ASP A 13 5.08 0.93 10.50
C ASP A 13 4.59 2.30 10.99
N GLY A 14 3.51 2.31 11.79
CA GLY A 14 2.95 3.52 12.37
C GLY A 14 2.26 4.42 11.34
N VAL A 15 2.64 5.70 11.30
CA VAL A 15 1.99 6.70 10.43
C VAL A 15 2.81 6.88 9.16
N ALA A 16 2.25 6.49 8.00
CA ALA A 16 2.85 6.74 6.70
C ALA A 16 2.59 8.19 6.28
N ARG A 17 3.65 8.98 6.20
CA ARG A 17 3.59 10.42 5.87
C ARG A 17 3.82 10.67 4.39
N VAL A 18 3.74 11.93 3.97
CA VAL A 18 3.93 12.30 2.55
C VAL A 18 5.33 11.95 2.05
N GLU A 19 6.35 12.10 2.90
CA GLU A 19 7.74 11.78 2.57
C GLU A 19 8.01 10.28 2.34
N ASP A 20 7.11 9.40 2.80
CA ASP A 20 7.22 7.96 2.61
C ASP A 20 6.72 7.51 1.21
N ALA A 21 6.04 8.38 0.46
CA ALA A 21 5.47 8.05 -0.85
C ALA A 21 6.55 7.79 -1.92
N GLU A 22 7.59 8.62 -1.98
CA GLU A 22 8.69 8.46 -2.94
C GLU A 22 9.51 7.18 -2.67
N PRO A 23 9.97 6.90 -1.44
CA PRO A 23 10.64 5.63 -1.12
C PRO A 23 9.81 4.40 -1.46
N LEU A 24 8.49 4.43 -1.20
CA LEU A 24 7.58 3.34 -1.55
C LEU A 24 7.49 3.15 -3.07
N ALA A 25 7.29 4.23 -3.82
CA ALA A 25 7.22 4.18 -5.28
C ALA A 25 8.53 3.65 -5.88
N ASN A 26 9.68 4.13 -5.42
CA ASN A 26 10.99 3.66 -5.86
C ASN A 26 11.18 2.17 -5.56
N ALA A 27 10.73 1.70 -4.40
CA ALA A 27 10.78 0.28 -4.06
C ALA A 27 9.88 -0.58 -4.96
N LEU A 28 8.69 -0.11 -5.31
CA LEU A 28 7.77 -0.84 -6.20
C LEU A 28 8.19 -0.78 -7.68
N ILE A 29 8.82 0.31 -8.13
CA ILE A 29 9.42 0.42 -9.47
C ILE A 29 10.57 -0.58 -9.61
N ALA A 30 11.41 -0.73 -8.58
CA ALA A 30 12.55 -1.64 -8.61
C ALA A 30 12.12 -3.11 -8.65
N SER A 31 11.01 -3.47 -8.00
CA SER A 31 10.47 -4.82 -7.94
C SER A 31 8.94 -4.78 -7.76
N PRO A 32 8.16 -4.82 -8.86
CA PRO A 32 6.69 -4.76 -8.83
C PRO A 32 6.03 -5.93 -8.09
N GLU A 33 6.73 -7.05 -7.95
CA GLU A 33 6.30 -8.25 -7.24
C GLU A 33 6.41 -8.14 -5.70
N ARG A 34 6.99 -7.05 -5.19
CA ARG A 34 7.09 -6.82 -3.75
C ARG A 34 5.71 -6.75 -3.11
N THR A 35 5.64 -7.34 -1.93
CA THR A 35 4.45 -7.27 -1.08
C THR A 35 4.57 -6.06 -0.16
N VAL A 36 3.49 -5.35 0.11
CA VAL A 36 3.46 -4.28 1.11
C VAL A 36 2.73 -4.79 2.35
N ASP A 37 3.42 -4.80 3.48
CA ASP A 37 2.85 -5.14 4.78
C ASP A 37 2.37 -3.87 5.50
N LEU A 38 1.07 -3.80 5.75
CA LEU A 38 0.39 -2.71 6.43
C LEU A 38 -0.07 -3.09 7.84
N SER A 39 0.32 -4.26 8.38
CA SER A 39 -0.14 -4.78 9.68
C SER A 39 0.13 -3.82 10.84
N ALA A 40 1.24 -3.08 10.79
CA ALA A 40 1.63 -2.10 11.80
C ALA A 40 1.27 -0.65 11.42
N CYS A 41 0.66 -0.44 10.25
CA CYS A 41 0.24 0.88 9.79
C CYS A 41 -1.01 1.32 10.56
N THR A 42 -0.99 2.54 11.07
CA THR A 42 -2.11 3.13 11.84
C THR A 42 -2.79 4.27 11.09
N ASP A 43 -2.05 4.93 10.19
CA ASP A 43 -2.56 6.03 9.37
C ASP A 43 -1.76 6.15 8.07
N LEU A 44 -2.43 6.55 6.99
CA LEU A 44 -1.89 6.52 5.64
C LEU A 44 -2.16 7.82 4.88
N ASN A 45 -1.10 8.55 4.57
CA ASN A 45 -1.20 9.77 3.79
C ASN A 45 -1.75 9.50 2.37
N GLY A 46 -2.55 10.43 1.84
CA GLY A 46 -3.14 10.31 0.50
C GLY A 46 -2.12 10.10 -0.63
N ALA A 47 -0.90 10.62 -0.53
CA ALA A 47 0.16 10.37 -1.52
C ALA A 47 0.65 8.91 -1.49
N VAL A 48 0.80 8.33 -0.29
CA VAL A 48 1.14 6.91 -0.10
C VAL A 48 0.00 6.04 -0.63
N LEU A 49 -1.26 6.44 -0.40
CA LEU A 49 -2.43 5.75 -0.94
C LEU A 49 -2.40 5.72 -2.46
N GLN A 50 -2.11 6.85 -3.10
CA GLN A 50 -2.01 6.95 -4.55
C GLN A 50 -0.96 6.00 -5.12
N VAL A 51 0.20 5.88 -4.47
CA VAL A 51 1.23 4.91 -4.87
C VAL A 51 0.68 3.48 -4.80
N LEU A 52 0.02 3.10 -3.69
CA LEU A 52 -0.59 1.76 -3.57
C LEU A 52 -1.65 1.49 -4.65
N LEU A 53 -2.48 2.48 -4.99
CA LEU A 53 -3.50 2.35 -6.03
C LEU A 53 -2.91 2.22 -7.44
N VAL A 54 -1.83 2.97 -7.73
CA VAL A 54 -1.17 2.96 -9.04
C VAL A 54 -0.43 1.64 -9.28
N PHE A 55 0.30 1.15 -8.27
CA PHE A 55 1.10 -0.06 -8.41
C PHE A 55 0.33 -1.35 -8.10
N ALA A 56 -0.81 -1.24 -7.41
CA ALA A 56 -1.65 -2.36 -6.99
C ALA A 56 -0.85 -3.56 -6.44
N PRO A 57 0.09 -3.36 -5.49
CA PRO A 57 0.92 -4.44 -4.99
C PRO A 57 0.08 -5.43 -4.19
N LYS A 58 0.64 -6.63 -3.96
CA LYS A 58 0.06 -7.54 -2.96
C LYS A 58 0.17 -6.89 -1.59
N LEU A 59 -0.93 -6.83 -0.86
CA LEU A 59 -0.96 -6.32 0.50
C LEU A 59 -1.05 -7.45 1.51
N VAL A 60 -0.34 -7.31 2.63
CA VAL A 60 -0.41 -8.18 3.80
C VAL A 60 -0.76 -7.34 5.03
N GLY A 61 -1.55 -7.92 5.93
CA GLY A 61 -2.06 -7.24 7.11
C GLY A 61 -3.31 -6.43 6.84
N CYS A 62 -4.17 -6.29 7.86
CA CYS A 62 -5.11 -5.18 7.89
C CYS A 62 -4.36 -3.96 8.41
N VAL A 63 -4.71 -2.77 7.95
CA VAL A 63 -4.27 -1.56 8.65
C VAL A 63 -4.81 -1.69 10.08
N GLY A 64 -3.98 -1.45 11.10
CA GLY A 64 -4.37 -1.51 12.52
C GLY A 64 -5.51 -0.56 12.90
N ASN A 65 -6.01 0.20 11.93
CA ASN A 65 -7.15 1.08 11.98
C ASN A 65 -8.33 0.51 11.14
N PRO A 66 -9.43 0.07 11.79
CA PRO A 66 -10.60 -0.51 11.12
C PRO A 66 -11.27 0.40 10.08
N SER A 67 -11.14 1.73 10.24
CA SER A 67 -11.68 2.67 9.25
C SER A 67 -10.85 2.66 7.97
N LEU A 68 -9.52 2.61 8.06
CA LEU A 68 -8.65 2.51 6.89
C LEU A 68 -8.86 1.18 6.16
N ASP A 69 -9.01 0.08 6.90
CA ASP A 69 -9.28 -1.24 6.34
C ASP A 69 -10.57 -1.28 5.51
N ALA A 70 -11.63 -0.62 5.99
CA ALA A 70 -12.91 -0.50 5.29
C ALA A 70 -12.82 0.28 3.97
N TRP A 71 -11.90 1.24 3.85
CA TRP A 71 -11.66 2.00 2.60
C TRP A 71 -10.70 1.28 1.65
N LEU A 72 -9.66 0.62 2.18
CA LEU A 72 -8.63 -0.03 1.36
C LEU A 72 -9.12 -1.32 0.72
N THR A 73 -9.85 -2.14 1.47
CA THR A 73 -10.37 -3.43 0.99
C THR A 73 -11.14 -3.32 -0.33
N PRO A 74 -12.11 -2.40 -0.52
CA PRO A 74 -12.82 -2.28 -1.80
C PRO A 74 -11.94 -1.73 -2.94
N LEU A 75 -11.00 -0.82 -2.65
CA LEU A 75 -10.16 -0.19 -3.66
C LEU A 75 -9.06 -1.09 -4.22
N LEU A 76 -8.62 -2.07 -3.41
CA LEU A 76 -7.52 -2.98 -3.73
C LEU A 76 -8.01 -4.40 -4.06
N SER A 77 -9.32 -4.64 -3.97
CA SER A 77 -9.93 -5.86 -4.46
C SER A 77 -9.94 -5.87 -6.00
N PRO A 78 -9.54 -6.97 -6.66
CA PRO A 78 -9.49 -7.06 -8.12
C PRO A 78 -10.84 -6.82 -8.82
N LYS A 79 -11.96 -6.85 -8.07
CA LYS A 79 -13.30 -6.52 -8.58
C LYS A 79 -13.49 -5.04 -8.94
N TYR A 80 -12.62 -4.13 -8.51
CA TYR A 80 -12.74 -2.70 -8.82
C TYR A 80 -11.77 -2.22 -9.92
N GLN A 81 -10.88 -3.10 -10.40
CA GLN A 81 -10.06 -2.85 -11.59
C GLN A 81 -10.80 -3.33 -12.85
N GLY A 82 -11.86 -2.61 -13.21
CA GLY A 82 -12.52 -2.67 -14.51
C GLY A 82 -13.35 -3.92 -14.80
N GLU A 83 -14.67 -3.74 -14.90
CA GLU A 83 -15.38 -4.35 -16.02
C GLU A 83 -14.66 -3.93 -17.31
N ALA A 84 -13.86 -4.83 -17.86
CA ALA A 84 -13.52 -4.77 -19.26
C ALA A 84 -14.82 -5.02 -20.03
N GLU A 85 -15.56 -3.94 -20.32
CA GLU A 85 -16.63 -3.95 -21.30
C GLU A 85 -16.07 -4.56 -22.59
N THR A 86 -16.61 -5.72 -22.95
CA THR A 86 -16.24 -6.54 -24.11
C THR A 86 -16.99 -6.07 -25.34
#